data_AF-A0A2T3ZT42-F1
#
_entry.id   AF-A0A2T3ZT42-F1
#
_cell.length_a   1.000
_cell.length_b   1.000
_cell.length_c   1.000
_cell.angle_alpha   90.00
_cell.angle_beta   90.00
_cell.angle_gamma   90.00
#
_symmetry.space_group_name_H-M   'P 1'
#
loop_
_entity.id
_entity.type
_entity.pdbx_description
1 polymer ?
#
loop_
_entity_poly.entity_id
_entity_poly.type
_entity_poly.pdbx_seq_one_letter_code
_entity_poly.pdbx_strand_id
1 'polypeptide(L)' 'MNPQTSTRPVQKLSKAVAKCAVEAAAYGKCIMADYNDVYKDKCAREFLRLKDCYLVSTPNILHLLAYIAES' A
#
# COMPACT_ATOMS: atom_id res chain seq x y z
N MET A 1 -24.88 12.06 18.65
CA MET A 1 -23.50 11.60 18.36
C MET A 1 -22.68 12.78 17.87
N ASN A 2 -21.56 13.11 18.51
CA ASN A 2 -20.63 14.14 18.01
C ASN A 2 -19.59 13.44 17.12
N PRO A 3 -19.57 13.66 15.80
CA PRO A 3 -18.55 13.08 14.93
C PRO A 3 -17.23 13.83 15.19
N GLN A 4 -16.46 13.35 16.17
CA GLN A 4 -15.06 13.71 16.28
C GLN A 4 -14.40 13.32 14.97
N THR A 5 -14.06 14.32 14.17
CA THR A 5 -13.35 14.25 12.89
C THR A 5 -11.92 13.77 13.12
N SER A 6 -11.77 12.51 13.53
CA SER A 6 -10.49 11.77 13.53
C SER A 6 -10.12 11.33 12.10
N THR A 7 -10.35 12.20 11.13
CA THR A 7 -9.94 11.99 9.74
C THR A 7 -8.44 12.15 9.59
N ARG A 8 -7.75 12.86 10.49
CA ARG A 8 -6.32 13.20 10.32
C ARG A 8 -5.40 11.96 10.28
N PRO A 9 -5.54 10.94 11.15
CA PRO A 9 -4.69 9.74 11.09
C PRO A 9 -5.06 8.85 9.90
N VAL A 10 -6.37 8.65 9.66
CA VAL A 10 -6.86 7.86 8.51
C VAL A 10 -6.46 8.51 7.18
N GLN A 11 -6.47 9.84 7.08
CA GLN A 11 -6.01 10.60 5.90
C GLN A 11 -4.50 10.47 5.68
N LYS A 12 -3.69 10.47 6.75
CA LYS A 12 -2.24 10.22 6.64
C LYS A 12 -1.95 8.79 6.18
N LEU A 13 -2.64 7.81 6.76
CA LEU A 13 -2.54 6.40 6.36
C LEU A 13 -3.00 6.18 4.92
N SER A 14 -4.14 6.74 4.53
CA SER A 14 -4.64 6.63 3.16
C SER A 14 -3.76 7.35 2.15
N LYS A 15 -3.12 8.48 2.49
CA LYS A 15 -2.09 9.10 1.65
C LYS A 15 -0.84 8.23 1.47
N ALA A 16 -0.42 7.53 2.53
CA ALA A 16 0.72 6.61 2.45
C ALA A 16 0.38 5.38 1.57
N VAL A 17 -0.79 4.77 1.77
CA VAL A 17 -1.28 3.65 0.96
C VAL A 17 -1.56 4.07 -0.49
N ALA A 18 -1.99 5.32 -0.71
CA ALA A 18 -2.23 5.87 -2.04
C ALA A 18 -0.98 5.91 -2.92
N LYS A 19 0.23 5.98 -2.34
CA LYS A 19 1.48 6.09 -3.11
C LYS A 19 1.72 4.92 -4.07
N CYS A 20 1.25 3.73 -3.71
CA CYS A 20 1.35 2.53 -4.56
C CYS A 20 -0.02 1.93 -4.88
N ALA A 21 -1.11 2.71 -4.73
CA ALA A 21 -2.47 2.21 -4.91
C ALA A 21 -2.75 1.80 -6.36
N VAL A 22 -2.07 2.41 -7.33
CA VAL A 22 -2.22 2.07 -8.76
C VAL A 22 -1.66 0.67 -9.03
N GLU A 23 -0.44 0.42 -8.55
CA GLU A 23 0.25 -0.86 -8.65
C GLU A 23 -0.48 -1.94 -7.83
N ALA A 24 -0.98 -1.58 -6.65
CA ALA A 24 -1.75 -2.48 -5.79
C ALA A 24 -3.08 -2.89 -6.44
N ALA A 25 -3.78 -1.94 -7.06
CA ALA A 25 -5.01 -2.21 -7.80
C ALA A 25 -4.75 -3.09 -9.04
N ALA A 26 -3.64 -2.86 -9.76
CA ALA A 26 -3.26 -3.69 -10.90
C ALA A 26 -2.96 -5.13 -10.48
N TYR A 27 -2.19 -5.31 -9.40
CA TYR A 27 -1.91 -6.63 -8.82
C TYR A 27 -3.20 -7.32 -8.35
N GLY A 28 -4.05 -6.60 -7.61
CA GLY A 28 -5.35 -7.11 -7.16
C GLY A 28 -6.26 -7.54 -8.32
N LYS A 29 -6.31 -6.77 -9.42
CA LYS A 29 -7.07 -7.15 -10.62
C LYS A 29 -6.57 -8.45 -11.24
N CYS A 30 -5.26 -8.65 -11.32
CA CYS A 30 -4.69 -9.89 -11.85
C CYS A 30 -5.06 -11.11 -10.99
N ILE A 31 -5.00 -10.96 -9.66
CA ILE A 31 -5.41 -12.02 -8.71
C ILE A 31 -6.91 -12.30 -8.82
N MET A 32 -7.74 -11.26 -8.91
CA MET A 32 -9.21 -11.39 -8.98
C MET A 32 -9.70 -11.94 -10.31
N ALA A 33 -8.93 -11.78 -11.40
CA ALA A 33 -9.27 -12.32 -12.71
C ALA A 33 -9.40 -13.84 -12.69
N ASP A 34 -8.63 -14.51 -11.82
CA ASP A 34 -8.69 -15.94 -11.65
C ASP A 34 -8.21 -16.32 -10.25
N TYR A 35 -9.07 -16.00 -9.28
CA TYR A 35 -8.82 -16.10 -7.84
C TYR A 35 -8.64 -17.55 -7.36
N ASN A 36 -9.22 -18.52 -8.08
CA ASN A 36 -9.18 -19.93 -7.70
C ASN A 36 -7.87 -20.63 -8.09
N ASP A 37 -7.13 -20.07 -9.06
CA ASP A 37 -5.88 -20.63 -9.57
C ASP A 37 -4.70 -19.69 -9.27
N VAL A 38 -4.64 -19.11 -8.07
CA VAL A 38 -3.55 -18.22 -7.68
C VAL A 38 -2.35 -19.04 -7.20
N TYR A 39 -1.27 -19.01 -7.95
CA TYR A 39 0.01 -19.62 -7.59
C TYR A 39 1.17 -18.64 -7.79
N LYS A 40 2.35 -19.04 -7.32
CA LYS A 40 3.57 -18.24 -7.43
C LYS A 40 3.81 -17.82 -8.88
N ASP A 41 4.18 -16.57 -9.09
CA ASP A 41 4.53 -15.97 -10.38
C ASP A 41 3.38 -15.70 -11.37
N LYS A 42 2.13 -16.12 -11.07
CA LYS A 42 0.95 -15.83 -11.92
C LYS A 42 0.78 -14.34 -12.25
N CYS A 43 0.95 -13.50 -11.24
CA CYS A 43 0.89 -12.04 -11.35
C CYS A 43 2.26 -11.39 -11.07
N ALA A 44 3.35 -12.07 -11.45
CA ALA A 44 4.72 -11.63 -11.15
C ALA A 44 5.00 -10.21 -11.62
N ARG A 45 4.50 -9.83 -12.80
CA ARG A 45 4.75 -8.52 -13.39
C ARG A 45 4.15 -7.40 -12.54
N GLU A 46 2.90 -7.56 -12.13
CA GLU A 46 2.17 -6.61 -11.30
C GLU A 46 2.74 -6.59 -9.89
N PHE A 47 3.09 -7.76 -9.36
CA PHE A 47 3.75 -7.90 -8.06
C PHE A 47 5.10 -7.20 -8.02
N LEU A 48 5.95 -7.35 -9.05
CA LEU A 48 7.25 -6.70 -9.12
C LEU A 48 7.11 -5.18 -9.15
N ARG A 49 6.16 -4.64 -9.93
CA ARG A 49 5.88 -3.20 -9.94
C ARG A 49 5.41 -2.69 -8.59
N LEU A 50 4.52 -3.42 -7.92
CA LEU A 50 4.04 -3.09 -6.58
C LEU A 50 5.18 -3.11 -5.57
N LYS A 51 6.01 -4.16 -5.59
CA LYS A 51 7.20 -4.30 -4.75
C LYS A 51 8.16 -3.14 -4.98
N ASP A 52 8.47 -2.82 -6.23
CA ASP A 52 9.39 -1.72 -6.56
C ASP A 52 8.83 -0.37 -6.08
N CYS A 53 7.52 -0.13 -6.26
CA CYS A 53 6.86 1.06 -5.71
C CYS A 53 6.98 1.13 -4.19
N TYR A 54 6.75 0.02 -3.49
CA TYR A 54 6.94 -0.03 -2.04
C TYR A 54 8.40 0.20 -1.66
N LEU A 55 9.37 -0.42 -2.31
CA LEU A 55 10.79 -0.23 -1.99
C LEU A 55 11.26 1.22 -2.17
N VAL A 56 10.71 1.95 -3.14
CA VAL A 56 11.00 3.37 -3.38
C VAL A 56 10.20 4.28 -2.43
N SER A 57 8.95 3.92 -2.16
CA SER A 57 8.01 4.75 -1.38
C SER A 57 8.10 4.52 0.12
N THR A 58 8.69 3.42 0.56
CA THR A 58 9.08 3.18 1.95
C THR A 58 10.40 3.91 2.12
N PRO A 59 10.42 5.10 2.71
CA PRO A 59 11.70 5.67 3.08
C PRO A 59 12.27 4.69 4.10
N ASN A 60 13.53 4.28 3.93
CA ASN A 60 14.30 3.42 4.82
C ASN A 60 13.71 3.38 6.22
N ILE A 61 13.52 2.18 6.80
CA ILE A 61 12.96 1.84 8.12
C ILE A 61 13.12 2.89 9.24
N LEU A 62 14.14 3.75 9.16
CA LEU A 62 14.30 5.04 9.84
C LEU A 62 13.10 6.01 9.80
N HIS A 63 12.31 6.09 8.72
CA HIS A 63 11.26 7.11 8.60
C HIS A 63 9.96 6.73 9.33
N LEU A 64 9.75 5.43 9.57
CA LEU A 64 8.70 5.00 10.49
C LEU A 64 9.06 5.39 11.93
N LEU A 65 10.33 5.31 12.33
CA LEU A 65 10.78 5.81 13.64
C LEU A 65 10.63 7.34 13.73
N ALA A 66 10.95 8.10 12.69
CA ALA A 66 10.72 9.56 12.67
C ALA A 66 9.24 9.94 12.77
N TYR A 67 8.34 9.18 12.13
CA TYR A 67 6.89 9.42 12.19
C TYR A 67 6.27 9.11 13.56
N ILE A 68 6.88 8.22 14.34
CA ILE A 68 6.44 7.90 15.71
C ILE A 68 7.16 8.79 16.75
N ALA A 69 8.35 9.34 16.45
CA ALA A 69 9.12 10.20 17.35
C ALA A 69 8.69 11.68 17.35
N GLU A 70 7.90 12.11 16.37
CA GLU A 70 7.26 13.44 16.35
C GLU A 70 5.81 13.41 16.87
N SER A 71 5.48 12.37 17.66
CA SER A 71 4.16 12.13 18.23
C SER A 71 4.18 12.08 19.75
#